data_AF-A0A0C3RJJ6-F1
#
_entry.id   AF-A0A0C3RJJ6-F1
#
_cell.length_a   1.000
_cell.length_b   1.000
_cell.length_c   1.000
_cell.angle_alpha   90.00
_cell.angle_beta   90.00
_cell.angle_gamma   90.00
#
_symmetry.space_group_name_H-M   'P 1'
#
loop_
_entity.id
_entity.type
_entity.pdbx_description
1 polymer ?
#
loop_
_entity_poly.entity_id
_entity_poly.type
_entity_poly.pdbx_seq_one_letter_code
_entity_poly.pdbx_strand_id
1 'polypeptide(L)'
;MKKFLVLLCALPIAAYAQQNKFEYEFDHERPWVELQTQLPDYPKPENMLQFDAGPASTNSHFVDASSIAVGEDGVVRYSLVVKSPSGAMNVSYEGIRCQTAEKRTYAYGRSDDTWSRARLSKWADLENVAQNYAQRTLYRYYFCPLGIHMVKDAEEAIGALKAGIHPRAVRY
;
A
#
# COMPACT_ATOMS: atom_id res chain seq x y z
N MET A 1 -54.52 -47.03 -6.13
CA MET A 1 -53.61 -46.40 -7.10
C MET A 1 -53.33 -44.98 -6.61
N LYS A 2 -52.12 -44.73 -6.12
CA LYS A 2 -51.74 -43.54 -5.32
C LYS A 2 -51.43 -42.33 -6.22
N LYS A 3 -51.90 -41.17 -5.77
CA LYS A 3 -51.85 -39.86 -6.42
C LYS A 3 -50.44 -39.25 -6.40
N PHE A 4 -50.19 -38.42 -7.41
CA PHE A 4 -49.04 -37.56 -7.70
C PHE A 4 -48.39 -36.86 -6.51
N LEU A 5 -47.06 -36.69 -6.57
CA LEU A 5 -46.40 -35.45 -6.16
C LEU A 5 -45.07 -35.29 -6.95
N VAL A 6 -45.05 -34.35 -7.88
CA VAL A 6 -43.83 -33.82 -8.52
C VAL A 6 -43.36 -32.66 -7.66
N LEU A 7 -42.17 -32.75 -7.08
CA LEU A 7 -41.52 -31.64 -6.38
C LEU A 7 -40.39 -31.12 -7.25
N LEU A 8 -40.61 -29.96 -7.88
CA LEU A 8 -39.61 -29.21 -8.64
C LEU A 8 -38.82 -28.34 -7.63
N CYS A 9 -37.60 -28.74 -7.28
CA CYS A 9 -36.69 -27.90 -6.51
C CYS A 9 -35.91 -26.98 -7.46
N ALA A 10 -36.38 -25.75 -7.64
CA ALA A 10 -35.59 -24.67 -8.22
C ALA A 10 -34.69 -24.08 -7.13
N LEU A 11 -33.37 -24.31 -7.21
CA LEU A 11 -32.38 -23.65 -6.36
C LEU A 11 -31.99 -22.31 -7.01
N PRO A 12 -32.15 -21.16 -6.32
CA PRO A 12 -31.73 -19.88 -6.87
C PRO A 12 -30.20 -19.76 -6.80
N ILE A 13 -29.58 -19.70 -7.98
CA ILE A 13 -28.22 -19.20 -8.16
C ILE A 13 -28.32 -17.67 -8.18
N ALA A 14 -27.89 -16.99 -7.12
CA ALA A 14 -27.32 -15.63 -7.17
C ALA A 14 -27.14 -15.06 -5.77
N ALA A 15 -25.89 -14.92 -5.32
CA ALA A 15 -25.45 -13.80 -4.47
C ALA A 15 -23.93 -13.87 -4.23
N TYR A 16 -23.13 -13.68 -5.28
CA TYR A 16 -21.71 -13.33 -5.13
C TYR A 16 -21.38 -12.19 -6.10
N ALA A 17 -21.95 -11.00 -5.86
CA ALA A 17 -21.58 -9.82 -6.66
C ALA A 17 -21.75 -8.48 -5.92
N GLN A 18 -21.99 -8.47 -4.60
CA GLN A 18 -22.37 -7.22 -3.90
C GLN A 18 -21.31 -6.65 -2.94
N GLN A 19 -20.21 -7.35 -2.64
CA GLN A 19 -19.15 -6.77 -1.78
C GLN A 19 -18.36 -5.65 -2.45
N ASN A 20 -18.18 -5.68 -3.78
CA ASN A 20 -17.31 -4.73 -4.48
C ASN A 20 -17.91 -3.32 -4.66
N LYS A 21 -19.23 -3.15 -4.49
CA LYS A 21 -19.88 -1.83 -4.60
C LYS A 21 -19.77 -1.00 -3.32
N PHE A 22 -19.82 -1.64 -2.15
CA PHE A 22 -19.81 -0.94 -0.87
C PHE A 22 -18.45 -0.32 -0.55
N GLU A 23 -17.35 -0.95 -0.98
CA GLU A 23 -16.00 -0.41 -0.83
C GLU A 23 -15.73 0.78 -1.78
N TYR A 24 -16.41 0.82 -2.93
CA TYR A 24 -16.26 1.88 -3.94
C TYR A 24 -16.93 3.19 -3.50
N GLU A 25 -18.08 3.14 -2.85
CA GLU A 25 -18.86 4.32 -2.51
C GLU A 25 -18.30 5.07 -1.28
N PHE A 26 -17.82 4.33 -0.27
CA PHE A 26 -17.36 4.92 1.00
C PHE A 26 -16.05 5.73 0.88
N ASP A 27 -15.21 5.43 -0.11
CA ASP A 27 -13.93 6.09 -0.33
C ASP A 27 -14.05 7.39 -1.17
N HIS A 28 -15.16 7.54 -1.91
CA HIS A 28 -15.42 8.70 -2.75
C HIS A 28 -16.19 9.83 -2.04
N GLU A 29 -16.85 9.56 -0.92
CA GLU A 29 -17.73 10.53 -0.25
C GLU A 29 -17.04 11.43 0.79
N ARG A 30 -15.84 11.11 1.28
CA ARG A 30 -15.15 12.01 2.23
C ARG A 30 -14.68 13.29 1.52
N PRO A 31 -15.08 14.49 1.99
CA PRO A 31 -14.51 15.73 1.50
C PRO A 31 -12.98 15.67 1.59
N TRP A 32 -12.29 16.05 0.52
CA TRP A 32 -10.83 15.99 0.44
C TRP A 32 -10.12 16.69 1.62
N VAL A 33 -10.76 17.70 2.21
CA VAL A 33 -10.29 18.42 3.40
C VAL A 33 -10.10 17.48 4.61
N GLU A 34 -11.00 16.50 4.82
CA GLU A 34 -10.89 15.54 5.93
C GLU A 34 -9.78 14.51 5.71
N LEU A 35 -9.48 14.18 4.45
CA LEU A 35 -8.36 13.29 4.09
C LEU A 35 -7.01 14.00 4.25
N GLN A 36 -6.93 15.32 4.04
CA GLN A 36 -5.70 16.09 4.28
C GLN A 36 -5.28 16.04 5.76
N THR A 37 -6.22 16.01 6.70
CA THR A 37 -5.92 15.87 8.14
C THR A 37 -5.22 14.54 8.47
N GLN A 38 -5.29 13.54 7.58
CA GLN A 38 -4.65 12.23 7.76
C GLN A 38 -3.34 12.09 6.98
N LEU A 39 -2.98 13.06 6.13
CA LEU A 39 -1.71 13.01 5.39
C LEU A 39 -0.55 13.44 6.31
N PRO A 40 0.62 12.80 6.19
CA PRO A 40 1.79 13.21 6.93
C PRO A 40 2.31 14.56 6.42
N ASP A 41 3.19 15.18 7.19
CA ASP A 41 4.03 16.26 6.67
C ASP A 41 4.78 15.80 5.41
N TYR A 42 5.10 16.75 4.54
CA TYR A 42 5.87 16.45 3.34
C TYR A 42 7.28 15.94 3.70
N PRO A 43 7.81 14.93 2.99
CA PRO A 43 9.11 14.34 3.29
C PRO A 43 10.23 15.36 3.38
N LYS A 44 11.07 15.23 4.41
CA LYS A 44 12.24 16.10 4.63
C LYS A 44 13.54 15.32 4.50
N PRO A 45 14.62 15.91 3.97
CA PRO A 45 15.90 15.23 3.78
C PRO A 45 16.43 14.51 5.03
N GLU A 46 16.27 15.11 6.20
CA GLU A 46 16.71 14.57 7.49
C GLU A 46 16.00 13.26 7.90
N ASN A 47 14.82 12.99 7.35
CA ASN A 47 14.01 11.82 7.66
C ASN A 47 14.14 10.72 6.59
N MET A 48 14.85 10.98 5.49
CA MET A 48 14.94 10.06 4.35
C MET A 48 15.81 8.86 4.69
N LEU A 49 15.19 7.68 4.74
CA LEU A 49 15.87 6.39 4.83
C LEU A 49 15.99 5.79 3.44
N GLN A 50 17.22 5.74 2.92
CA GLN A 50 17.49 5.09 1.64
C GLN A 50 17.34 3.57 1.77
N PHE A 51 16.79 2.93 0.75
CA PHE A 51 16.74 1.47 0.64
C PHE A 51 17.09 1.02 -0.79
N ASP A 52 17.62 -0.20 -0.92
CA ASP A 52 17.91 -0.80 -2.21
C ASP A 52 16.64 -1.43 -2.79
N ALA A 53 16.09 -0.83 -3.85
CA ALA A 53 14.92 -1.32 -4.57
C ALA A 53 15.23 -2.45 -5.58
N GLY A 54 16.49 -2.87 -5.69
CA GLY A 54 16.98 -3.87 -6.63
C GLY A 54 17.33 -3.30 -8.01
N PRO A 55 17.84 -4.13 -8.93
CA PRO A 55 18.44 -3.70 -10.19
C PRO A 55 17.44 -3.25 -11.27
N ALA A 56 16.14 -3.24 -10.96
CA ALA A 56 15.08 -2.88 -11.90
C ALA A 56 15.08 -1.39 -12.30
N SER A 57 15.83 -0.55 -11.58
CA SER A 57 15.96 0.88 -11.84
C SER A 57 17.29 1.43 -11.36
N THR A 58 17.77 2.51 -12.00
CA THR A 58 18.92 3.31 -11.55
C THR A 58 18.50 4.47 -10.65
N ASN A 59 17.21 4.60 -10.34
CA ASN A 59 16.72 5.61 -9.41
C ASN A 59 17.19 5.30 -7.98
N SER A 60 17.32 6.34 -7.16
CA SER A 60 17.46 6.20 -5.71
C SER A 60 16.10 6.26 -5.03
N HIS A 61 15.88 5.41 -4.05
CA HIS A 61 14.59 5.26 -3.36
C HIS A 61 14.74 5.50 -1.87
N PHE A 62 13.80 6.24 -1.31
CA PHE A 62 13.80 6.60 0.10
C PHE A 62 12.39 6.45 0.67
N VAL A 63 12.33 6.06 1.94
CA VAL A 63 11.11 6.19 2.75
C VAL A 63 11.34 7.31 3.75
N ASP A 64 10.35 8.19 3.92
CA ASP A 64 10.38 9.19 4.98
C ASP A 64 10.02 8.55 6.33
N ALA A 65 10.95 8.54 7.28
CA ALA A 65 10.76 7.89 8.57
C ALA A 65 9.58 8.46 9.38
N SER A 66 9.36 9.78 9.33
CA SER A 66 8.29 10.44 10.07
C SER A 66 6.89 10.13 9.54
N SER A 67 6.78 9.73 8.27
CA SER A 67 5.53 9.37 7.62
C SER A 67 5.05 7.93 7.90
N ILE A 68 5.90 7.10 8.52
CA ILE A 68 5.58 5.68 8.72
C ILE A 68 4.51 5.54 9.81
N ALA A 69 3.39 4.92 9.44
CA ALA A 69 2.30 4.59 10.35
C ALA A 69 1.84 3.15 10.13
N VAL A 70 1.79 2.36 11.20
CA VAL A 70 1.25 1.00 11.19
C VAL A 70 -0.16 1.06 11.77
N GLY A 71 -1.16 0.83 10.94
CA GLY A 71 -2.56 0.87 11.35
C GLY A 71 -3.05 -0.47 11.88
N GLU A 72 -4.02 -0.44 12.79
CA GLU A 72 -4.74 -1.63 13.26
C GLU A 72 -5.50 -2.35 12.13
N ASP A 73 -5.69 -1.67 11.00
CA ASP A 73 -6.29 -2.20 9.76
C ASP A 73 -5.33 -3.08 8.93
N GLY A 74 -4.15 -3.39 9.44
CA GLY A 74 -3.18 -4.26 8.77
C GLY A 74 -2.41 -3.57 7.64
N VAL A 75 -2.38 -2.24 7.64
CA VAL A 75 -1.76 -1.42 6.59
C VAL A 75 -0.57 -0.64 7.13
N VAL A 76 0.58 -0.79 6.47
CA VAL A 76 1.76 0.05 6.70
C VAL A 76 1.70 1.20 5.71
N ARG A 77 1.52 2.42 6.23
CA ARG A 77 1.46 3.67 5.46
C ARG A 77 2.79 4.39 5.53
N TYR A 78 3.23 4.98 4.41
CA TYR A 78 4.53 5.63 4.30
C TYR A 78 4.58 6.56 3.08
N SER A 79 5.48 7.54 3.12
CA SER A 79 5.85 8.35 1.96
C SER A 79 7.06 7.74 1.25
N LEU A 80 6.91 7.46 -0.03
CA LEU A 80 7.96 7.01 -0.93
C LEU A 80 8.51 8.21 -1.72
N VAL A 81 9.83 8.37 -1.71
CA VAL A 81 10.54 9.36 -2.53
C VAL A 81 11.42 8.60 -3.53
N VAL A 82 11.24 8.88 -4.81
CA VAL A 82 12.03 8.32 -5.91
C VAL A 82 12.76 9.44 -6.62
N LYS A 83 14.09 9.38 -6.65
CA LYS A 83 14.95 10.36 -7.32
C LYS A 83 15.63 9.74 -8.53
N SER A 84 15.47 10.34 -9.70
CA SER A 84 16.18 9.91 -10.90
C SER A 84 17.63 10.41 -10.89
N PRO A 85 18.52 9.78 -11.67
CA PRO A 85 19.88 10.31 -11.88
C PRO A 85 19.91 11.71 -12.49
N SER A 86 18.85 12.10 -13.21
CA SER A 86 18.69 13.45 -13.79
C SER A 86 18.15 14.49 -12.80
N GLY A 87 17.87 14.11 -11.55
CA GLY A 87 17.40 15.01 -10.50
C GLY A 87 15.88 15.17 -10.42
N ALA A 88 15.09 14.45 -11.23
CA ALA A 88 13.64 14.44 -11.10
C ALA A 88 13.24 13.69 -9.82
N MET A 89 12.35 14.29 -9.03
CA MET A 89 11.85 13.70 -7.79
C MET A 89 10.36 13.43 -7.89
N ASN A 90 9.96 12.19 -7.60
CA ASN A 90 8.57 11.79 -7.43
C ASN A 90 8.32 11.43 -5.98
N VAL A 91 7.23 11.94 -5.42
CA VAL A 91 6.82 11.65 -4.04
C VAL A 91 5.40 11.12 -4.05
N SER A 92 5.17 10.03 -3.33
CA SER A 92 3.82 9.48 -3.11
C SER A 92 3.63 9.09 -1.66
N TYR A 93 2.41 9.28 -1.15
CA TYR A 93 1.97 8.70 0.11
C TYR A 93 1.16 7.44 -0.18
N GLU A 94 1.64 6.30 0.30
CA GLU A 94 1.18 4.98 -0.07
C GLU A 94 0.88 4.13 1.17
N GLY A 95 0.15 3.04 0.97
CA GLY A 95 -0.07 2.00 1.96
C GLY A 95 0.14 0.63 1.35
N ILE A 96 0.77 -0.27 2.11
CA ILE A 96 0.90 -1.70 1.80
C ILE A 96 0.05 -2.49 2.79
N ARG A 97 -0.81 -3.37 2.28
CA ARG A 97 -1.58 -4.33 3.05
C ARG A 97 -0.89 -5.68 2.99
N CYS A 98 -0.25 -6.09 4.09
CA CYS A 98 0.59 -7.29 4.10
C CYS A 98 -0.20 -8.58 3.84
N GLN A 99 -1.44 -8.68 4.35
CA GLN A 99 -2.23 -9.91 4.27
C GLN A 99 -2.65 -10.30 2.85
N THR A 100 -2.81 -9.31 1.95
CA THR A 100 -3.31 -9.51 0.59
C THR A 100 -2.29 -9.16 -0.48
N ALA A 101 -1.08 -8.73 -0.11
CA ALA A 101 -0.07 -8.23 -1.04
C ALA A 101 -0.60 -7.13 -1.96
N GLU A 102 -1.34 -6.18 -1.40
CA GLU A 102 -1.91 -5.05 -2.13
C GLU A 102 -1.24 -3.74 -1.72
N LYS A 103 -1.16 -2.81 -2.67
CA LYS A 103 -0.82 -1.42 -2.40
C LYS A 103 -1.94 -0.47 -2.75
N ARG A 104 -1.93 0.69 -2.11
CA ARG A 104 -2.81 1.81 -2.42
C ARG A 104 -2.02 3.11 -2.38
N THR A 105 -2.20 3.97 -3.38
CA THR A 105 -1.63 5.32 -3.36
C THR A 105 -2.72 6.30 -2.94
N TYR A 106 -2.47 7.07 -1.88
CA TYR A 106 -3.42 8.04 -1.31
C TYR A 106 -3.22 9.44 -1.89
N ALA A 107 -1.96 9.85 -2.02
CA ALA A 107 -1.59 11.17 -2.50
C ALA A 107 -0.28 11.18 -3.29
N TYR A 108 -0.11 12.20 -4.12
CA TYR A 108 1.12 12.53 -4.83
C TYR A 108 1.62 13.89 -4.39
N GLY A 109 2.94 14.00 -4.19
CA GLY A 109 3.61 15.24 -3.88
C GLY A 109 3.66 16.19 -5.07
N ARG A 110 3.72 17.48 -4.76
CA ARG A 110 3.88 18.58 -5.73
C ARG A 110 5.22 19.26 -5.52
N SER A 111 5.60 20.10 -6.48
CA SER A 111 6.86 20.87 -6.45
C SER A 111 6.89 21.98 -5.39
N ASP A 112 5.74 22.33 -4.80
CA ASP A 112 5.61 23.29 -3.70
C ASP A 112 5.57 22.60 -2.33
N ASP A 113 6.02 21.33 -2.27
CA ASP A 113 6.02 20.47 -1.08
C ASP A 113 4.63 20.28 -0.46
N THR A 114 3.57 20.34 -1.27
CA THR A 114 2.21 20.00 -0.86
C THR A 114 1.72 18.68 -1.44
N TRP A 115 0.62 18.17 -0.86
CA TRP A 115 -0.02 16.95 -1.31
C TRP A 115 -1.19 17.20 -2.25
N SER A 116 -1.34 16.31 -3.23
CA SER A 116 -2.49 16.22 -4.11
C SER A 116 -3.13 14.84 -4.03
N ARG A 117 -4.46 14.78 -4.04
CA ARG A 117 -5.19 13.50 -3.99
C ARG A 117 -4.83 12.63 -5.18
N ALA A 118 -4.60 11.35 -4.93
CA ALA A 118 -4.64 10.36 -5.99
C ALA A 118 -6.06 10.29 -6.57
N ARG A 119 -6.24 10.66 -7.83
CA ARG A 119 -7.55 10.66 -8.51
C ARG A 119 -8.24 9.29 -8.47
N LEU A 120 -7.44 8.22 -8.55
CA LEU A 120 -7.87 6.84 -8.42
C LEU A 120 -7.10 6.19 -7.27
N SER A 121 -7.66 6.26 -6.07
CA SER A 121 -7.07 5.65 -4.87
C SER A 121 -7.76 4.32 -4.59
N LYS A 122 -7.28 3.25 -5.25
CA LYS A 122 -7.79 1.89 -5.06
C LYS A 122 -6.69 0.95 -4.61
N TRP A 123 -7.07 -0.13 -3.92
CA TRP A 123 -6.19 -1.27 -3.72
C TRP A 123 -5.87 -1.90 -5.07
N ALA A 124 -4.60 -2.24 -5.26
CA ALA A 124 -4.08 -2.87 -6.46
C ALA A 124 -3.04 -3.91 -6.08
N ASP A 125 -3.00 -5.01 -6.83
CA ASP A 125 -2.00 -6.06 -6.66
C ASP A 125 -0.57 -5.47 -6.75
N LEU A 126 0.26 -5.87 -5.81
CA LEU A 126 1.63 -5.38 -5.64
C LEU A 126 2.61 -6.25 -6.45
N GLU A 127 2.34 -7.55 -6.57
CA GLU A 127 3.30 -8.53 -7.07
C GLU A 127 3.38 -8.54 -8.61
N ASN A 128 2.24 -8.52 -9.31
CA ASN A 128 2.20 -8.70 -10.76
C ASN A 128 2.30 -7.40 -11.60
N VAL A 129 2.86 -6.33 -11.03
CA VAL A 129 2.95 -5.00 -11.70
C VAL A 129 4.40 -4.54 -11.81
N ALA A 130 4.99 -4.57 -13.00
CA ALA A 130 6.42 -4.29 -13.20
C ALA A 130 6.92 -3.00 -12.50
N GLN A 131 6.13 -1.93 -12.56
CA GLN A 131 6.45 -0.60 -12.01
C GLN A 131 6.50 -0.56 -10.48
N ASN A 132 5.90 -1.52 -9.78
CA ASN A 132 5.86 -1.58 -8.32
C ASN A 132 7.12 -2.19 -7.70
N TYR A 133 8.27 -2.19 -8.38
CA TYR A 133 9.48 -2.87 -7.89
C TYR A 133 9.94 -2.32 -6.53
N ALA A 134 9.89 -1.01 -6.31
CA ALA A 134 10.23 -0.39 -5.03
C ALA A 134 9.27 -0.83 -3.92
N GLN A 135 7.96 -0.84 -4.21
CA GLN A 135 6.94 -1.29 -3.28
C GLN A 135 7.03 -2.79 -2.99
N ARG A 136 7.35 -3.63 -3.99
CA ARG A 136 7.64 -5.06 -3.81
C ARG A 136 8.80 -5.29 -2.86
N THR A 137 9.87 -4.52 -3.04
CA THR A 137 11.01 -4.57 -2.16
C THR A 137 10.61 -4.23 -0.73
N LEU A 138 9.89 -3.11 -0.52
CA LEU A 138 9.40 -2.71 0.80
C LEU A 138 8.50 -3.78 1.44
N TYR A 139 7.56 -4.33 0.67
CA TYR A 139 6.69 -5.43 1.09
C TYR A 139 7.51 -6.66 1.54
N ARG A 140 8.35 -7.22 0.67
CA ARG A 140 9.05 -8.49 0.90
C ARG A 140 10.13 -8.42 1.97
N TYR A 141 10.87 -7.32 1.99
CA TYR A 141 12.13 -7.24 2.73
C TYR A 141 12.08 -6.33 3.95
N TYR A 142 11.07 -5.46 4.10
CA TYR A 142 11.05 -4.46 5.17
C TYR A 142 9.77 -4.50 6.01
N PHE A 143 8.59 -4.38 5.39
CA PHE A 143 7.34 -4.12 6.11
C PHE A 143 6.50 -5.36 6.38
N CYS A 144 6.63 -6.41 5.58
CA CYS A 144 5.82 -7.63 5.71
C CYS A 144 6.69 -8.88 5.92
N PRO A 145 7.38 -9.01 7.08
CA PRO A 145 8.14 -10.21 7.39
C PRO A 145 7.33 -11.51 7.25
N LEU A 146 8.01 -12.58 6.80
CA LEU A 146 7.38 -13.87 6.49
C LEU A 146 6.25 -13.81 5.43
N GLY A 147 6.11 -12.69 4.71
CA GLY A 147 5.17 -12.52 3.60
C GLY A 147 3.71 -12.30 4.00
N ILE A 148 3.35 -12.41 5.28
CA ILE A 148 1.96 -12.19 5.75
C ILE A 148 1.88 -11.35 7.03
N HIS A 149 2.94 -11.34 7.84
CA HIS A 149 2.95 -10.59 9.08
C HIS A 149 3.45 -9.17 8.80
N MET A 150 2.73 -8.15 9.26
CA MET A 150 3.27 -6.79 9.25
C MET A 150 4.26 -6.58 10.39
N VAL A 151 5.14 -5.60 10.22
CA VAL A 151 5.87 -4.96 11.32
C VAL A 151 4.90 -4.49 12.41
N LYS A 152 5.30 -4.58 13.66
CA LYS A 152 4.47 -4.31 14.85
C LYS A 152 4.16 -2.81 15.01
N ASP A 153 5.11 -1.95 14.65
CA ASP A 153 5.07 -0.50 14.82
C ASP A 153 6.04 0.20 13.85
N ALA A 154 6.01 1.53 13.85
CA ALA A 154 6.89 2.34 13.01
C ALA A 154 8.37 2.14 13.37
N GLU A 155 8.70 1.87 14.64
CA GLU A 155 10.08 1.66 15.08
C GLU A 155 10.69 0.39 14.47
N GLU A 156 9.95 -0.72 14.42
CA GLU A 156 10.40 -1.96 13.75
C GLU A 156 10.63 -1.72 12.25
N ALA A 157 9.72 -0.99 11.59
CA ALA A 157 9.86 -0.63 10.18
C ALA A 157 11.11 0.23 9.90
N ILE A 158 11.33 1.26 10.71
CA ILE A 158 12.50 2.14 10.64
C ILE A 158 13.78 1.35 10.92
N GLY A 159 13.75 0.45 11.91
CA GLY A 159 14.86 -0.44 12.23
C GLY A 159 15.24 -1.34 11.05
N ALA A 160 14.25 -1.93 10.38
CA ALA A 160 14.47 -2.74 9.18
C ALA A 160 15.07 -1.93 8.03
N LEU A 161 14.58 -0.71 7.77
CA LEU A 161 15.13 0.18 6.75
C LEU A 161 16.59 0.54 7.03
N LYS A 162 16.91 0.91 8.28
CA LYS A 162 18.28 1.22 8.70
C LYS A 162 19.22 0.00 8.64
N ALA A 163 18.70 -1.19 8.91
CA ALA A 163 19.46 -2.44 8.81
C ALA A 163 19.63 -2.93 7.36
N GLY A 164 18.92 -2.33 6.39
CA GLY A 164 18.92 -2.74 4.98
C GLY A 164 18.08 -3.98 4.67
N ILE A 165 17.55 -4.67 5.68
CA ILE A 165 16.59 -5.77 5.55
C ILE A 165 15.98 -6.08 6.92
N HIS A 166 14.71 -6.47 6.93
CA HIS A 166 14.05 -6.97 8.12
C HIS A 166 14.61 -8.36 8.52
N PRO A 167 14.93 -8.63 9.79
CA PRO A 167 15.56 -9.89 10.21
C PRO A 167 14.71 -11.14 9.91
N ARG A 168 13.39 -10.98 9.86
CA ARG A 168 12.40 -12.02 9.50
C ARG A 168 11.95 -11.98 8.04
N ALA A 169 12.62 -11.24 7.16
CA ALA A 169 12.30 -11.24 5.73
C ALA A 169 12.54 -12.62 5.11
N VAL A 170 11.65 -13.05 4.21
CA VAL A 170 11.84 -14.30 3.46
C VAL A 170 12.97 -14.07 2.46
N ARG A 171 13.99 -14.93 2.51
CA ARG A 171 15.08 -14.96 1.52
C ARG A 171 14.70 -16.00 0.47
N TYR A 172 14.41 -15.54 -0.74
CA TYR A 172 14.13 -16.38 -1.91
C TYR A 172 15.42 -16.68 -2.66
#